data_AF-A0A336N7Z6-F1
#
_entry.id   AF-A0A336N7Z6-F1
#
_cell.length_a   1.000
_cell.length_b   1.000
_cell.length_c   1.000
_cell.angle_alpha   90.00
_cell.angle_beta   90.00
_cell.angle_gamma   90.00
#
_symmetry.space_group_name_H-M   'P 1'
#
loop_
_entity.id
_entity.type
_entity.pdbx_description
1 polymer ?
#
loop_
_entity_poly.entity_id
_entity_poly.type
_entity_poly.pdbx_seq_one_letter_code
_entity_poly.pdbx_strand_id
1 'polypeptide(L)'
;MEYEVSYFDRRIVPFINREIAEQSIYHYLESELGLKISYSQREIVFRYANEEEKSTMDLGEYNMVVNVTSTTYLADGRLFQYGSISYRPDKITFASTAKRHV
;
A
#
# COMPACT_ATOMS: atom_id res chain seq x y z
N MET A 1 4.02 -1.03 -14.46
CA MET A 1 3.61 0.40 -14.33
C MET A 1 3.59 0.83 -12.87
N GLU A 2 3.29 -0.09 -11.98
CA GLU A 2 3.39 0.07 -10.54
C GLU A 2 4.19 -1.09 -9.94
N TYR A 3 4.67 -0.90 -8.72
CA TYR A 3 5.37 -1.89 -7.91
C TYR A 3 4.87 -1.73 -6.47
N GLU A 4 4.36 -2.82 -5.88
CA GLU A 4 3.79 -2.84 -4.53
C GLU A 4 4.56 -3.80 -3.62
N VAL A 5 4.79 -3.36 -2.39
CA VAL A 5 5.28 -4.21 -1.30
C VAL A 5 4.41 -3.99 -0.07
N SER A 6 3.92 -5.07 0.52
CA SER A 6 3.13 -5.04 1.75
C SER A 6 3.75 -5.95 2.81
N TYR A 7 3.91 -5.41 4.02
CA TYR A 7 4.41 -6.09 5.20
C TYR A 7 3.30 -6.16 6.25
N PHE A 8 3.18 -7.31 6.90
CA PHE A 8 2.17 -7.55 7.92
C PHE A 8 2.82 -8.03 9.23
N ASP A 9 2.27 -7.65 10.38
CA ASP A 9 2.68 -8.22 11.66
C ASP A 9 2.27 -9.69 11.71
N ARG A 10 3.26 -10.59 11.67
CA ARG A 10 3.04 -12.05 11.66
C ARG A 10 2.29 -12.55 12.90
N ARG A 11 2.27 -11.80 14.01
CA ARG A 11 1.47 -12.16 15.20
C ARG A 11 -0.02 -11.92 15.00
N ILE A 12 -0.38 -11.07 14.03
CA ILE A 12 -1.76 -10.70 13.67
C ILE A 12 -2.18 -11.42 12.39
N VAL A 13 -1.30 -11.46 11.39
CA VAL A 13 -1.50 -12.13 10.10
C VAL A 13 -0.50 -13.31 10.00
N PRO A 14 -0.86 -14.50 10.51
CA PRO A 14 0.10 -15.58 10.73
C PRO A 14 0.58 -16.24 9.43
N PHE A 15 -0.21 -16.17 8.37
CA PHE A 15 0.02 -16.89 7.13
C PHE A 15 -0.51 -16.11 5.94
N ILE A 16 0.31 -16.03 4.88
CA ILE A 16 -0.10 -15.61 3.54
C ILE A 16 0.62 -16.56 2.59
N ASN A 17 -0.12 -17.10 1.63
CA ASN A 17 0.44 -17.81 0.47
C ASN A 17 0.13 -17.04 -0.81
N ARG A 18 0.59 -17.61 -1.93
CA ARG A 18 0.40 -17.05 -3.25
C ARG A 18 -1.07 -16.96 -3.61
N GLU A 19 -1.86 -17.98 -3.30
CA GLU A 19 -3.28 -18.02 -3.63
C GLU A 19 -4.06 -16.90 -2.93
N ILE A 20 -3.77 -16.64 -1.64
CA ILE A 20 -4.34 -15.53 -0.87
C ILE A 20 -3.89 -14.18 -1.45
N ALA A 21 -2.60 -14.04 -1.79
CA ALA A 21 -2.04 -12.79 -2.29
C ALA A 21 -2.51 -12.43 -3.72
N GLU A 22 -2.79 -13.43 -4.56
CA GLU A 22 -3.35 -13.23 -5.91
C GLU A 22 -4.86 -12.94 -5.87
N GLN A 23 -5.52 -13.20 -4.74
CA GLN A 23 -6.89 -12.81 -4.47
C GLN A 23 -6.95 -11.42 -3.80
N SER A 24 -8.13 -11.01 -3.35
CA SER A 24 -8.26 -9.79 -2.55
C SER A 24 -7.67 -10.04 -1.16
N ILE A 25 -6.46 -9.53 -0.91
CA ILE A 25 -5.82 -9.62 0.41
C ILE A 25 -6.73 -9.06 1.52
N TYR A 26 -7.48 -7.99 1.25
CA TYR A 26 -8.43 -7.42 2.21
C TYR A 26 -9.61 -8.35 2.52
N HIS A 27 -10.06 -9.16 1.55
CA HIS A 27 -11.07 -10.18 1.83
C HIS A 27 -10.55 -11.18 2.86
N TYR A 28 -9.33 -11.69 2.68
CA TYR A 28 -8.70 -12.59 3.64
C TYR A 28 -8.55 -11.93 5.03
N LEU A 29 -8.04 -10.69 5.08
CA LEU A 29 -7.82 -9.96 6.33
C LEU A 29 -9.12 -9.70 7.11
N GLU A 30 -10.17 -9.23 6.44
CA GLU A 30 -11.41 -8.81 7.10
C GLU A 30 -12.41 -9.96 7.29
N SER A 31 -12.56 -10.83 6.28
CA SER A 31 -13.58 -11.88 6.29
C SER A 31 -13.07 -13.17 6.94
N GLU A 32 -11.85 -13.60 6.61
CA GLU A 32 -11.31 -14.86 7.12
C GLU A 32 -10.61 -14.69 8.47
N LEU A 33 -9.75 -13.67 8.61
CA LEU A 33 -9.07 -13.37 9.89
C LEU A 33 -9.91 -12.52 10.85
N GLY A 34 -11.03 -11.95 10.39
CA GLY A 34 -11.92 -11.15 11.23
C GLY A 34 -11.30 -9.84 11.72
N LEU A 35 -10.27 -9.33 11.04
CA LEU A 35 -9.59 -8.10 11.45
C LEU A 35 -10.52 -6.91 11.24
N LYS A 36 -10.69 -6.11 12.30
CA LYS A 36 -11.43 -4.85 12.25
C LYS A 36 -10.48 -3.72 11.90
N ILE A 37 -10.29 -3.46 10.61
CA ILE A 37 -9.44 -2.36 10.13
C ILE A 37 -10.15 -1.03 10.41
N SER A 38 -9.42 -0.05 10.96
CA SER A 38 -9.99 1.24 11.34
C SER A 38 -9.62 2.35 10.37
N TYR A 39 -8.32 2.58 10.17
CA TYR A 39 -7.83 3.61 9.27
C TYR A 39 -6.43 3.28 8.75
N SER A 40 -6.05 3.96 7.67
CA SER A 40 -4.71 3.93 7.12
C SER A 40 -4.20 5.36 6.94
N GLN A 41 -3.01 5.63 7.47
CA GLN A 41 -2.30 6.86 7.20
C GLN A 41 -1.50 6.68 5.92
N ARG A 42 -1.69 7.60 4.95
CA ARG A 42 -0.96 7.59 3.69
C ARG A 42 0.00 8.76 3.59
N GLU A 43 1.23 8.47 3.20
CA GLU A 43 2.27 9.45 2.86
C GLU A 43 2.60 9.33 1.37
N ILE A 44 2.65 10.45 0.66
CA ILE A 44 2.93 10.50 -0.78
C ILE A 44 4.24 11.24 -0.99
N VAL A 45 5.24 10.56 -1.56
CA VAL A 45 6.58 11.09 -1.78
C VAL A 45 6.97 10.92 -3.25
N PHE A 46 7.52 11.98 -3.83
CA PHE A 46 8.13 11.95 -5.15
C PHE A 46 9.64 11.77 -4.98
N ARG A 47 10.22 10.76 -5.61
CA ARG A 47 11.66 10.47 -5.51
C ARG A 47 12.19 9.72 -6.73
N TYR A 48 13.50 9.66 -6.88
CA TYR A 48 14.13 8.77 -7.85
C TYR A 48 13.74 7.31 -7.61
N ALA A 49 13.56 6.56 -8.70
CA ALA A 49 13.35 5.12 -8.64
C ALA A 49 14.57 4.43 -8.03
N ASN A 50 14.34 3.45 -7.16
CA ASN A 50 15.41 2.59 -6.66
C ASN A 50 15.74 1.48 -7.67
N GLU A 51 16.78 0.67 -7.41
CA GLU A 51 17.22 -0.37 -8.36
C GLU A 51 16.16 -1.45 -8.60
N GLU A 52 15.37 -1.80 -7.58
CA GLU A 52 14.32 -2.79 -7.71
C GLU A 52 13.18 -2.29 -8.61
N GLU A 53 12.78 -1.03 -8.46
CA GLU A 53 11.77 -0.41 -9.31
C GLU A 53 12.25 -0.22 -10.74
N LYS A 54 13.52 0.18 -10.94
CA LYS A 54 14.11 0.28 -12.28
C LYS A 54 14.14 -1.07 -13.00
N SER A 55 14.33 -2.15 -12.26
CA SER A 55 14.39 -3.51 -12.84
C SER A 55 13.01 -4.15 -13.04
N THR A 56 12.00 -3.74 -12.27
CA THR A 56 10.65 -4.35 -12.29
C THR A 56 9.61 -3.50 -13.03
N MET A 57 9.78 -2.18 -13.09
CA MET A 57 8.81 -1.26 -13.70
C MET A 57 9.30 -0.74 -15.05
N ASP A 58 8.41 -0.70 -16.04
CA ASP A 58 8.61 0.15 -17.22
C ASP A 58 8.43 1.63 -16.83
N LEU A 59 9.53 2.32 -16.60
CA LEU A 59 9.57 3.76 -16.26
C LEU A 59 9.49 4.68 -17.50
N GLY A 60 9.50 4.14 -18.72
CA GLY A 60 9.52 4.96 -19.94
C GLY A 60 10.69 5.95 -19.95
N GLU A 61 10.39 7.24 -20.12
CA GLU A 61 11.37 8.33 -20.09
C GLU A 61 11.69 8.86 -18.68
N TYR A 62 11.00 8.35 -17.65
CA TYR A 62 11.14 8.83 -16.28
C TYR A 62 12.24 8.06 -15.53
N ASN A 63 12.88 8.74 -14.57
CA ASN A 63 13.79 8.13 -13.59
C ASN A 63 13.28 8.26 -12.15
N MET A 64 12.01 8.66 -11.99
CA MET A 64 11.36 8.92 -10.71
C MET A 64 10.04 8.17 -10.61
N VAL A 65 9.57 7.99 -9.37
CA VAL A 65 8.29 7.38 -9.05
C VAL A 65 7.53 8.26 -8.06
N VAL A 66 6.21 8.11 -8.05
CA VAL A 66 5.37 8.56 -6.94
C VAL A 66 5.21 7.38 -6.01
N ASN A 67 5.84 7.44 -4.84
CA ASN A 67 5.75 6.41 -3.81
C ASN A 67 4.68 6.77 -2.80
N VAL A 68 3.72 5.87 -2.58
CA VAL A 68 2.65 6.01 -1.61
C VAL A 68 2.87 4.97 -0.53
N THR A 69 3.22 5.42 0.67
CA THR A 69 3.34 4.56 1.84
C THR A 69 2.04 4.58 2.61
N SER A 70 1.56 3.41 3.03
CA SER A 70 0.36 3.22 3.83
C SER A 70 0.70 2.51 5.13
N THR A 71 0.35 3.11 6.27
CA THR A 71 0.44 2.49 7.59
C THR A 71 -0.95 2.28 8.15
N THR A 72 -1.36 1.02 8.36
CA THR A 72 -2.75 0.65 8.64
C THR A 72 -2.92 0.10 10.05
N TYR A 73 -3.99 0.56 10.71
CA TYR A 73 -4.30 0.30 12.10
C TYR A 73 -5.64 -0.43 12.26
N LEU A 74 -5.69 -1.34 13.23
CA LEU A 74 -6.91 -1.99 13.67
C LEU A 74 -7.73 -1.07 14.59
N ALA A 75 -9.00 -1.42 14.81
CA ALA A 75 -9.92 -0.69 15.69
C ALA A 75 -9.48 -0.66 17.16
N ASP A 76 -8.60 -1.58 17.58
CA ASP A 76 -7.96 -1.59 18.90
C ASP A 76 -6.68 -0.73 18.97
N GLY A 77 -6.35 -0.01 17.88
CA GLY A 77 -5.21 0.88 17.78
C GLY A 77 -3.89 0.20 17.39
N ARG A 78 -3.84 -1.13 17.22
CA ARG A 78 -2.61 -1.81 16.80
C ARG A 78 -2.30 -1.54 15.33
N LEU A 79 -1.07 -1.15 15.04
CA LEU A 79 -0.49 -1.20 13.69
C LEU A 79 -0.32 -2.66 13.30
N PHE A 80 -0.86 -3.05 12.13
CA PHE A 80 -0.74 -4.43 11.66
C PHE A 80 -0.18 -4.55 10.24
N GLN A 81 -0.21 -3.47 9.45
CA GLN A 81 0.30 -3.46 8.07
C GLN A 81 1.08 -2.17 7.79
N TYR A 82 2.18 -2.34 7.09
CA TYR A 82 2.91 -1.26 6.42
C TYR A 82 3.09 -1.68 4.96
N GLY A 83 2.68 -0.86 4.01
CA GLY A 83 2.87 -1.14 2.59
C GLY A 83 3.29 0.10 1.81
N SER A 84 3.91 -0.11 0.67
CA SER A 84 4.22 0.96 -0.27
C SER A 84 3.86 0.56 -1.68
N ILE A 85 3.33 1.52 -2.45
CA ILE A 85 3.11 1.37 -3.89
C ILE A 85 3.85 2.49 -4.59
N SER A 86 4.70 2.13 -5.54
CA SER A 86 5.38 3.06 -6.43
C SER A 86 4.67 3.07 -7.77
N TYR A 87 4.33 4.27 -8.25
CA TYR A 87 3.71 4.48 -9.55
C TYR A 87 4.66 5.24 -10.48
N ARG A 88 4.58 4.93 -11.78
CA ARG A 88 5.12 5.85 -12.78
C ARG A 88 4.34 7.17 -12.74
N PRO A 89 5.00 8.35 -12.79
CA PRO A 89 4.34 9.64 -12.54
C PRO A 89 3.18 9.97 -13.48
N ASP A 90 3.21 9.50 -14.74
CA ASP A 90 2.17 9.71 -15.75
C ASP A 90 0.96 8.75 -15.62
N LYS A 91 1.00 7.80 -14.67
CA LYS A 91 -0.01 6.73 -14.55
C LYS A 91 -0.90 6.83 -13.32
N ILE A 92 -0.74 7.86 -12.50
CA ILE A 92 -1.47 7.99 -11.24
C ILE A 92 -2.09 9.38 -11.08
N THR A 93 -3.24 9.43 -10.41
CA THR A 93 -3.89 10.67 -9.99
C THR A 93 -4.41 10.47 -8.57
N PHE A 94 -4.12 11.41 -7.68
CA PHE A 94 -4.63 11.41 -6.31
C PHE A 94 -5.73 12.45 -6.17
N ALA A 95 -6.90 12.02 -5.71
CA ALA A 95 -7.99 12.90 -5.34
C ALA A 95 -8.21 12.82 -3.82
N SER A 96 -8.27 13.98 -3.15
CA SER A 96 -8.63 14.09 -1.74
C SER A 96 -9.63 15.23 -1.55
N THR A 97 -10.62 15.01 -0.68
CA THR A 97 -11.65 16.02 -0.38
C THR A 97 -11.39 16.61 1.00
N ALA A 98 -11.12 17.90 1.07
CA ALA A 98 -11.07 18.65 2.32
C ALA A 98 -12.39 19.39 2.54
N LYS A 99 -13.08 19.10 3.65
CA LYS A 99 -14.27 19.84 4.07
C LYS A 99 -13.90 20.79 5.21
N ARG A 100 -14.40 22.03 5.18
CA ARG A 100 -14.31 22.98 6.30
C ARG A 100 -15.59 22.90 7.11
N HIS A 101 -15.47 22.82 8.44
CA HIS A 101 -16.61 23.10 9.31
C HIS A 101 -16.77 24.62 9.38
N VAL A 102 -17.88 25.11 8.83
CA VAL A 102 -18.37 26.50 9.00
C VAL A 102 -19.43 26.51 10.09
#